data_AF-A0A6G8C7S8-F1
#
_entry.id   AF-A0A6G8C7S8-F1
#
_cell.length_a   1.000
_cell.length_b   1.000
_cell.length_c   1.000
_cell.angle_alpha   90.00
_cell.angle_beta   90.00
_cell.angle_gamma   90.00
#
_symmetry.space_group_name_H-M   'P 1'
#
loop_
_entity.id
_entity.type
_entity.pdbx_description
1 polymer ?
#
loop_
_entity_poly.entity_id
_entity_poly.type
_entity_poly.pdbx_seq_one_letter_code
_entity_poly.pdbx_strand_id
1 'polypeptide(L)'
;MHSLPDLDTPARRQQLVSQFMDRLANDELLSSVFGNSINADGSAAPAEHQAWWDSALAGECYQGRPLRATHVHPYTGPLYERWCQLLKNTFDRNFEGPEATAAQGHVLNLATMLSHWRLAQQDSYSTPDTDATKQLAAA
;
A
#
# COMPACT_ATOMS: atom_id res chain seq x y z
N MET A 1 4.17 23.36 24.92
CA MET A 1 4.16 22.78 23.56
C MET A 1 4.07 21.28 23.76
N HIS A 2 2.99 20.64 23.33
CA HIS A 2 2.92 19.17 23.38
C HIS A 2 3.56 18.67 22.09
N SER A 3 4.67 17.95 22.22
CA SER A 3 5.27 17.18 21.13
C SER A 3 4.37 16.00 20.76
N LEU A 4 4.32 15.66 19.48
CA LEU A 4 3.66 14.44 19.03
C LEU A 4 4.44 13.21 19.54
N PRO A 5 3.79 12.05 19.70
CA PRO A 5 4.48 10.82 20.07
C PRO A 5 5.31 10.26 18.91
N ASP A 6 6.39 9.55 19.20
CA ASP A 6 7.12 8.76 18.20
C ASP A 6 6.40 7.43 17.89
N LEU A 7 6.87 6.64 16.93
CA LEU A 7 6.28 5.35 16.53
C LEU A 7 7.02 4.12 17.09
N ASP A 8 7.56 4.27 18.30
CA ASP A 8 8.45 3.32 18.99
C ASP A 8 7.76 2.09 19.62
N THR A 9 6.43 2.06 19.67
CA THR A 9 5.67 0.97 20.32
C THR A 9 4.69 0.30 19.35
N PRO A 10 4.41 -1.01 19.53
CA PRO A 10 3.40 -1.70 18.75
C PRO A 10 2.04 -1.00 18.78
N ALA A 11 1.58 -0.58 19.96
CA ALA A 11 0.29 0.12 20.11
C ALA A 11 0.20 1.38 19.23
N ARG A 12 1.29 2.15 19.10
CA ARG A 12 1.33 3.34 18.25
C ARG A 12 1.31 2.99 16.76
N ARG A 13 1.97 1.90 16.35
CA ARG A 13 1.84 1.37 14.98
C ARG A 13 0.40 0.93 14.67
N GLN A 14 -0.27 0.25 15.60
CA GLN A 14 -1.68 -0.12 15.43
C GLN A 14 -2.57 1.12 15.30
N GLN A 15 -2.32 2.15 16.11
CA GLN A 15 -3.03 3.43 16.03
C GLN A 15 -2.82 4.10 14.67
N LEU A 16 -1.58 4.16 14.16
CA LEU A 16 -1.28 4.70 12.83
C LEU A 16 -2.09 3.98 11.75
N VAL A 17 -2.10 2.65 11.76
CA VAL A 17 -2.81 1.83 10.77
C VAL A 17 -4.31 2.09 10.86
N SER A 18 -4.88 2.07 12.06
CA SER A 18 -6.32 2.34 12.26
C SER A 18 -6.71 3.73 11.76
N GLN A 19 -5.95 4.77 12.11
CA GLN A 19 -6.21 6.13 11.64
C GLN A 19 -6.07 6.26 10.12
N PHE A 20 -5.14 5.54 9.52
CA PHE A 20 -4.97 5.54 8.06
C PHE A 20 -6.14 4.82 7.36
N MET A 21 -6.61 3.69 7.90
CA MET A 21 -7.77 2.98 7.36
C MET A 21 -9.04 3.84 7.43
N ASP A 22 -9.30 4.51 8.56
CA ASP A 22 -10.42 5.43 8.69
C ASP A 22 -10.35 6.55 7.64
N ARG A 23 -9.17 7.11 7.43
CA ARG A 23 -8.97 8.14 6.40
C ARG A 23 -9.21 7.61 4.99
N LEU A 24 -8.78 6.39 4.69
CA LEU A 24 -9.04 5.75 3.39
C LEU A 24 -10.53 5.54 3.15
N ALA A 25 -11.27 5.08 4.16
CA ALA A 25 -12.70 4.85 4.07
C ALA A 25 -13.50 6.15 3.83
N ASN A 26 -13.00 7.27 4.34
CA ASN A 26 -13.68 8.58 4.24
C ASN A 26 -13.12 9.49 3.12
N ASP A 27 -12.12 9.06 2.37
CA ASP A 27 -11.55 9.86 1.28
C ASP A 27 -12.41 9.79 0.01
N GLU A 28 -12.72 10.94 -0.59
CA GLU A 28 -13.65 11.02 -1.72
C GLU A 28 -13.22 10.20 -2.95
N LEU A 29 -11.91 10.08 -3.18
CA LEU A 29 -11.39 9.35 -4.35
C LEU A 29 -11.12 7.88 -3.99
N LEU A 30 -10.52 7.63 -2.83
CA LEU A 30 -10.07 6.30 -2.43
C LEU A 30 -11.21 5.44 -1.87
N SER A 31 -12.24 6.02 -1.26
CA SER A 31 -13.40 5.27 -0.74
C SER A 31 -14.11 4.45 -1.81
N SER A 32 -14.09 4.86 -3.08
CA SER A 32 -14.66 4.08 -4.19
C SER A 32 -13.90 2.76 -4.46
N VAL A 33 -12.62 2.71 -4.13
CA VAL A 33 -11.72 1.57 -4.34
C VAL A 33 -11.60 0.72 -3.07
N PHE A 34 -11.60 1.37 -1.89
CA PHE A 34 -11.39 0.72 -0.60
C PHE A 34 -12.65 0.55 0.24
N GLY A 35 -13.71 1.30 -0.02
CA GLY A 35 -14.91 1.37 0.83
C GLY A 35 -15.68 0.06 0.94
N ASN A 36 -15.56 -0.84 -0.04
CA ASN A 36 -16.11 -2.20 0.06
C ASN A 36 -15.17 -3.19 0.77
N SER A 37 -13.88 -2.84 0.92
CA SER A 37 -12.86 -3.68 1.58
C SER A 37 -12.58 -3.27 3.02
N ILE A 38 -13.07 -2.11 3.45
CA ILE A 38 -13.01 -1.64 4.84
C ILE A 38 -14.38 -1.89 5.47
N ASN A 39 -14.42 -2.57 6.61
CA ASN A 39 -15.68 -2.79 7.32
C ASN A 39 -16.35 -1.44 7.64
N ALA A 40 -17.69 -1.42 7.60
CA ALA A 40 -18.50 -0.21 7.79
C ALA A 40 -18.30 0.49 9.15
N ASP A 41 -17.58 -0.13 10.10
CA ASP A 41 -17.26 0.39 11.42
C ASP A 41 -15.83 0.98 11.53
N GLY A 42 -15.05 1.01 10.44
CA GLY A 42 -13.65 1.47 10.46
C GLY A 42 -12.71 0.55 11.24
N SER A 43 -13.18 -0.62 11.69
CA SER A 43 -12.34 -1.60 12.36
C SER A 43 -11.31 -2.14 11.37
N ALA A 44 -10.03 -2.06 11.75
CA ALA A 44 -8.94 -2.54 10.92
C ALA A 44 -9.14 -4.02 10.55
N ALA A 45 -8.70 -4.31 9.34
CA ALA A 45 -8.78 -5.59 8.63
C ALA A 45 -8.35 -6.83 9.46
N PRO A 46 -8.73 -8.05 9.03
CA PRO A 46 -8.36 -9.31 9.68
C PRO A 46 -6.90 -9.35 10.13
N ALA A 47 -6.57 -10.07 11.20
CA ALA A 47 -5.22 -10.14 11.81
C ALA A 47 -4.05 -10.29 10.83
N GLU A 48 -4.29 -10.85 9.63
CA GLU A 48 -3.34 -10.95 8.52
C GLU A 48 -2.84 -9.59 8.00
N HIS A 49 -3.65 -8.53 8.05
CA HIS A 49 -3.25 -7.18 7.62
C HIS A 49 -2.31 -6.51 8.63
N GLN A 50 -2.46 -6.81 9.93
CA GLN A 50 -1.60 -6.27 11.00
C GLN A 50 -0.14 -6.70 10.82
N ALA A 51 0.09 -8.00 10.56
CA ALA A 51 1.44 -8.54 10.38
C ALA A 51 2.17 -7.92 9.17
N TRP A 52 1.42 -7.68 8.08
CA TRP A 52 1.98 -6.99 6.91
C TRP A 52 2.38 -5.55 7.25
N TRP A 53 1.51 -4.81 7.94
CA TRP A 53 1.81 -3.44 8.36
C TRP A 53 3.00 -3.37 9.32
N ASP A 54 3.08 -4.26 10.30
CA ASP A 54 4.24 -4.33 11.19
C ASP A 54 5.54 -4.56 10.40
N SER A 55 5.52 -5.51 9.47
CA SER A 55 6.67 -5.81 8.62
C SER A 55 7.02 -4.63 7.69
N ALA A 56 6.02 -3.92 7.17
CA ALA A 56 6.19 -2.78 6.27
C ALA A 56 6.75 -1.56 7.01
N LEU A 57 6.24 -1.27 8.21
CA LEU A 57 6.71 -0.18 9.07
C LEU A 57 8.13 -0.45 9.59
N ALA A 58 8.45 -1.71 9.91
CA ALA A 58 9.79 -2.13 10.31
C ALA A 58 10.79 -2.20 9.15
N GLY A 59 10.34 -2.12 7.90
CA GLY A 59 11.19 -2.29 6.72
C GLY A 59 11.62 -3.73 6.44
N GLU A 60 11.05 -4.72 7.14
CA GLU A 60 11.38 -6.15 6.98
C GLU A 60 10.80 -6.75 5.69
N CYS A 61 9.73 -6.16 5.16
CA CYS A 61 9.21 -6.45 3.82
C CYS A 61 10.25 -6.24 2.70
N TYR A 62 11.32 -5.49 2.99
CA TYR A 62 12.37 -5.08 2.06
C TYR A 62 13.62 -6.00 2.17
N GLN A 63 13.45 -7.32 1.99
CA GLN A 63 14.56 -8.28 1.86
C GLN A 63 14.55 -9.02 0.51
N GLY A 64 14.38 -8.27 -0.59
CA GLY A 64 14.56 -8.80 -1.95
C GLY A 64 13.46 -9.72 -2.47
N ARG A 65 12.40 -9.97 -1.69
CA ARG A 65 11.17 -10.60 -2.16
C ARG A 65 9.98 -9.70 -1.83
N PRO A 66 9.26 -9.16 -2.83
CA PRO A 66 7.96 -8.59 -2.52
C PRO A 66 7.13 -9.71 -1.89
N LEU A 67 6.67 -9.52 -0.65
CA LEU A 67 5.60 -10.33 -0.09
C LEU A 67 4.54 -10.46 -1.19
N ARG A 68 4.02 -11.67 -1.41
CA ARG A 68 2.94 -11.90 -2.38
C ARG A 68 1.82 -10.93 -2.00
N ALA A 69 1.76 -9.79 -2.69
CA ALA A 69 0.95 -8.68 -2.25
C ALA A 69 -0.50 -9.03 -2.60
N THR A 70 -1.16 -9.71 -1.66
CA THR A 70 -2.61 -9.87 -1.66
C THR A 70 -3.32 -8.58 -1.24
N HIS A 71 -2.56 -7.56 -0.82
CA HIS A 71 -3.10 -6.30 -0.34
C HIS A 71 -3.54 -5.39 -1.49
N VAL A 72 -4.72 -4.82 -1.29
CA VAL A 72 -5.29 -3.78 -2.14
C VAL A 72 -4.59 -2.46 -1.76
N HIS A 73 -3.78 -1.92 -2.65
CA HIS A 73 -3.44 -0.49 -2.68
C HIS A 73 -3.43 -0.05 -4.15
N PRO A 74 -3.62 1.23 -4.47
CA PRO A 74 -3.60 1.66 -5.86
C PRO A 74 -2.14 1.67 -6.32
N TYR A 75 -1.85 1.02 -7.45
CA TYR A 75 -0.47 0.88 -7.90
C TYR A 75 -0.01 2.08 -8.76
N THR A 76 -0.91 2.80 -9.43
CA THR A 76 -0.55 3.86 -10.38
C THR A 76 -1.59 4.97 -10.44
N GLY A 77 -1.21 6.12 -11.00
CA GLY A 77 -2.09 7.23 -11.33
C GLY A 77 -2.60 8.04 -10.13
N PRO A 78 -3.69 8.81 -10.30
CA PRO A 78 -4.18 9.74 -9.27
C PRO A 78 -4.55 9.08 -7.94
N LEU A 79 -5.02 7.82 -7.97
CA LEU A 79 -5.32 7.05 -6.76
C LEU A 79 -4.04 6.74 -5.95
N TYR A 80 -2.95 6.37 -6.61
CA TYR A 80 -1.67 6.09 -5.95
C TYR A 80 -1.10 7.35 -5.29
N GLU A 81 -1.12 8.46 -6.02
CA GLU A 81 -0.66 9.75 -5.50
C GLU A 81 -1.48 10.18 -4.28
N ARG A 82 -2.81 10.05 -4.35
CA ARG A 82 -3.70 10.36 -3.23
C ARG A 82 -3.44 9.46 -2.04
N TRP A 83 -3.22 8.16 -2.25
CA TRP A 83 -2.90 7.21 -1.19
C TRP A 83 -1.59 7.59 -0.47
N CYS A 84 -0.54 7.90 -1.23
CA CYS A 84 0.75 8.32 -0.67
C CYS A 84 0.62 9.62 0.13
N GLN A 85 -0.11 10.60 -0.41
CA GLN A 85 -0.37 11.87 0.27
C GLN A 85 -1.14 11.66 1.58
N LEU A 86 -2.17 10.81 1.57
CA LEU A 86 -2.99 10.53 2.74
C LEU A 86 -2.18 9.81 3.82
N LEU A 87 -1.35 8.85 3.44
CA LEU A 87 -0.45 8.15 4.36
C LEU A 87 0.53 9.15 4.99
N LYS A 88 1.23 9.95 4.16
CA LYS A 88 2.14 10.99 4.63
C LYS A 88 1.46 11.93 5.62
N ASN A 89 0.27 12.43 5.28
CA ASN A 89 -0.48 13.30 6.16
C ASN A 89 -0.93 12.63 7.48
N THR A 90 -1.11 11.31 7.47
CA THR A 90 -1.45 10.55 8.68
C THR A 90 -0.26 10.48 9.63
N PHE A 91 0.96 10.29 9.12
CA PHE A 91 2.18 10.42 9.92
C PHE A 91 2.32 11.84 10.47
N ASP A 92 2.40 12.84 9.58
CA ASP A 92 2.74 14.23 9.92
C ASP A 92 1.79 14.87 10.95
N ARG A 93 0.54 14.40 11.04
CA ARG A 93 -0.47 14.93 11.99
C ARG A 93 -0.49 14.24 13.35
N ASN A 94 0.03 13.02 13.45
CA ASN A 94 -0.19 12.17 14.62
C ASN A 94 1.11 11.71 15.29
N PHE A 95 2.23 11.72 14.57
CA PHE A 95 3.50 11.20 15.06
C PHE A 95 4.67 12.10 14.65
N GLU A 96 5.67 12.20 15.53
CA GLU A 96 6.96 12.84 15.24
C GLU A 96 8.09 12.08 15.94
N GLY A 97 9.27 12.07 15.34
CA GLY A 97 10.44 11.38 15.90
C GLY A 97 11.14 10.45 14.90
N PRO A 98 12.28 9.88 15.30
CA PRO A 98 13.10 9.03 14.44
C PRO A 98 12.36 7.78 13.95
N GLU A 99 11.60 7.09 14.81
CA GLU A 99 10.91 5.84 14.42
C GLU A 99 9.74 6.13 13.47
N ALA A 100 9.00 7.21 13.71
CA ALA A 100 7.94 7.67 12.81
C ALA A 100 8.49 8.04 11.42
N THR A 101 9.62 8.75 11.38
CA THR A 101 10.29 9.15 10.14
C THR A 101 10.78 7.93 9.36
N ALA A 102 11.42 6.97 10.05
CA ALA A 102 11.91 5.74 9.43
C ALA A 102 10.75 4.90 8.86
N ALA A 103 9.71 4.67 9.66
CA ALA A 103 8.55 3.88 9.25
C ALA A 103 7.80 4.51 8.07
N GLN A 104 7.66 5.85 8.04
CA GLN A 104 7.09 6.56 6.90
C GLN A 104 7.91 6.30 5.62
N GLY A 105 9.24 6.39 5.71
CA GLY A 105 10.14 6.10 4.60
C GLY A 105 10.02 4.64 4.12
N HIS A 106 9.98 3.68 5.03
CA HIS A 106 9.86 2.25 4.70
C HIS A 106 8.58 1.96 3.91
N VAL A 107 7.43 2.43 4.39
CA VAL A 107 6.15 2.15 3.74
C VAL A 107 6.03 2.85 2.40
N LEU A 108 6.48 4.10 2.26
CA LEU A 108 6.46 4.82 0.98
C LEU A 108 7.41 4.18 -0.06
N ASN A 109 8.58 3.71 0.37
CA ASN A 109 9.48 2.96 -0.49
C ASN A 109 8.85 1.64 -0.94
N LEU A 110 8.21 0.91 -0.02
CA LEU A 110 7.50 -0.33 -0.34
C LEU A 110 6.38 -0.08 -1.37
N ALA A 111 5.57 0.97 -1.17
CA ALA A 111 4.50 1.35 -2.09
C ALA A 111 5.07 1.65 -3.49
N THR A 112 6.15 2.43 -3.57
CA THR A 112 6.85 2.73 -4.82
C THR A 112 7.31 1.46 -5.51
N MET A 113 7.99 0.56 -4.80
CA MET A 113 8.45 -0.71 -5.38
C MET A 113 7.30 -1.56 -5.91
N LEU A 114 6.18 -1.65 -5.19
CA LEU A 114 5.01 -2.39 -5.63
C LEU A 114 4.40 -1.80 -6.89
N SER A 115 4.36 -0.46 -7.02
CA SER A 115 3.96 0.22 -8.25
C SER A 115 4.85 -0.16 -9.44
N HIS A 116 6.18 -0.11 -9.26
CA HIS A 116 7.13 -0.50 -10.30
C HIS A 116 7.00 -1.99 -10.68
N TRP A 117 6.87 -2.88 -9.70
CA TRP A 117 6.70 -4.31 -9.94
C TRP A 117 5.37 -4.64 -10.65
N ARG A 118 4.30 -3.91 -10.34
CA ARG A 118 3.01 -4.04 -11.03
C ARG A 118 3.13 -3.64 -12.49
N LEU A 119 3.77 -2.49 -12.77
CA LEU A 119 4.01 -2.02 -14.14
C LEU A 119 4.82 -3.03 -14.96
N ALA A 120 5.93 -3.53 -14.40
CA ALA A 120 6.78 -4.52 -15.08
C ALA A 120 6.04 -5.82 -15.43
N GLN A 121 5.06 -6.24 -14.62
CA GLN A 121 4.23 -7.41 -14.94
C GLN A 121 3.13 -7.13 -15.97
N GLN A 122 2.61 -5.90 -16.05
CA GLN A 122 1.66 -5.55 -17.10
C GLN A 122 2.32 -5.52 -18.48
N ASP A 123 3.57 -5.05 -18.56
CA ASP A 123 4.36 -5.08 -19.80
C ASP A 123 4.67 -6.52 -20.24
N SER A 124 4.90 -7.42 -19.29
CA SER A 124 5.17 -8.85 -19.56
C SER A 124 3.97 -9.61 -20.13
N TYR A 125 2.74 -9.09 -20.03
CA TYR A 125 1.52 -9.67 -20.63
C TYR A 125 1.11 -9.02 -21.96
N SER A 126 1.85 -8.00 -22.43
CA SER A 126 1.50 -7.23 -23.63
C SER A 126 2.26 -7.67 -24.89
N THR A 127 2.86 -8.86 -24.92
CA THR A 127 3.20 -9.52 -26.19
C THR A 127 1.95 -10.20 -26.74
N PRO A 128 1.31 -9.67 -27.81
CA PRO A 128 0.29 -10.44 -28.50
C PRO A 128 0.95 -11.68 -29.09
N ASP A 129 0.42 -12.85 -28.71
CA ASP A 129 0.69 -14.10 -29.38
C ASP A 129 0.38 -13.93 -30.87
N THR A 130 1.43 -13.74 -31.66
CA THR A 130 1.32 -13.72 -33.12
C THR A 130 1.50 -15.15 -33.61
N ASP A 131 0.58 -16.04 -33.21
CA ASP A 131 0.37 -17.34 -33.86
C ASP A 131 -1.02 -17.37 -34.52
N ALA A 132 -1.28 -16.36 -35.35
CA ALA A 132 -2.35 -16.38 -36.35
C ALA A 132 -1.80 -16.70 -37.75
N THR A 133 -0.76 -17.54 -37.85
CA THR A 133 -0.16 -17.94 -39.14
C THR A 133 0.02 -19.45 -39.27
N LYS A 134 -0.95 -20.23 -38.79
CA LYS A 134 -1.05 -21.65 -39.15
C LYS A 134 -2.46 -22.06 -39.58
N GLN A 135 -3.02 -21.32 -40.53
CA GLN A 135 -4.16 -21.81 -41.32
C GLN A 135 -4.17 -21.24 -42.75
N LEU A 136 -3.11 -21.50 -43.54
CA LEU A 136 -3.22 -21.55 -45.02
C LEU A 136 -1.95 -22.10 -45.70
N ALA A 137 -1.62 -23.39 -45.54
CA ALA A 137 -0.68 -24.07 -46.44
C ALA A 137 -0.82 -25.60 -46.31
N ALA A 138 -1.91 -26.15 -46.85
CA ALA A 138 -1.97 -27.48 -47.46
C ALA A 138 -3.34 -27.59 -48.14
N ALA A 139 -3.36 -27.12 -49.38
CA ALA A 139 -4.29 -27.60 -50.41
C ALA A 139 -4.03 -29.08 -50.70
#